data_AF-A0A839Q233-F1
#
_entry.id   AF-A0A839Q233-F1
#
_cell.length_a   1.000
_cell.length_b   1.000
_cell.length_c   1.000
_cell.angle_alpha   90.00
_cell.angle_beta   90.00
_cell.angle_gamma   90.00
#
_symmetry.space_group_name_H-M   'P 1'
#
loop_
_entity.id
_entity.type
_entity.pdbx_description
1 polymer ?
#
loop_
_entity_poly.entity_id
_entity_poly.type
_entity_poly.pdbx_seq_one_letter_code
_entity_poly.pdbx_strand_id
1 'polypeptide(L)' 'MAYLLLILVVAALVYVGWRMIRMNANKPRPRTIGPDDDPDFLRRINPRDDHPRS' A
#
# COMPACT_ATOMS: atom_id res chain seq x y z
N MET A 1 9.82 -41.75 -8.35
CA MET A 1 10.33 -40.47 -8.91
C MET A 1 9.22 -39.51 -9.29
N ALA A 2 8.24 -39.89 -10.13
CA ALA A 2 7.12 -39.01 -10.53
C ALA A 2 6.35 -38.37 -9.34
N TYR A 3 6.16 -39.12 -8.26
CA TYR A 3 5.50 -38.61 -7.04
C TYR A 3 6.28 -37.48 -6.35
N LEU A 4 7.62 -37.50 -6.38
CA LEU A 4 8.42 -36.41 -5.83
C LEU A 4 8.24 -35.14 -6.65
N LEU A 5 8.23 -35.25 -7.98
CA LEU A 5 7.94 -34.12 -8.87
C LEU A 5 6.52 -33.58 -8.63
N LEU A 6 5.53 -34.46 -8.46
CA LEU A 6 4.16 -34.04 -8.15
C LEU A 6 4.10 -33.26 -6.83
N ILE A 7 4.77 -33.73 -5.77
CA ILE A 7 4.82 -33.05 -4.48
C ILE A 7 5.47 -31.67 -4.62
N LEU A 8 6.57 -31.55 -5.38
CA LEU A 8 7.23 -30.27 -5.62
C LEU A 8 6.33 -29.29 -6.38
N VAL A 9 5.60 -29.77 -7.39
CA VAL A 9 4.64 -28.94 -8.14
C VAL A 9 3.52 -28.45 -7.21
N VAL A 10 2.95 -29.33 -6.39
CA VAL A 10 1.90 -28.96 -5.43
C VAL A 10 2.43 -27.94 -4.41
N ALA A 11 3.62 -28.17 -3.85
CA ALA A 11 4.23 -27.24 -2.90
C ALA A 11 4.49 -25.86 -3.52
N ALA A 12 4.97 -25.81 -4.77
CA ALA A 12 5.18 -24.56 -5.49
C ALA A 12 3.86 -23.81 -5.72
N LEU A 13 2.80 -24.50 -6.13
CA LEU A 13 1.47 -23.89 -6.32
C LEU A 13 0.91 -23.31 -5.02
N VAL A 14 1.02 -24.06 -3.92
CA VAL A 14 0.60 -23.59 -2.58
C VAL A 14 1.40 -22.34 -2.18
N TYR A 15 2.71 -22.37 -2.38
CA TYR A 15 3.58 -21.23 -2.05
C TYR A 15 3.23 -20.00 -2.87
N VAL A 16 3.05 -20.13 -4.18
CA VAL A 16 2.67 -19.02 -5.08
C VAL A 16 1.32 -18.45 -4.68
N GLY A 17 0.31 -19.30 -4.45
CA GLY A 17 -1.02 -18.86 -4.00
C GLY A 17 -0.96 -18.09 -2.69
N TRP A 18 -0.27 -18.63 -1.69
CA TRP A 18 -0.08 -17.97 -0.40
C TRP A 18 0.70 -16.65 -0.53
N ARG A 19 1.75 -16.63 -1.35
CA ARG A 19 2.57 -15.43 -1.58
C ARG A 19 1.76 -14.30 -2.19
N MET A 20 0.91 -14.60 -3.17
CA MET A 20 0.02 -13.63 -3.83
C MET A 20 -0.99 -13.03 -2.85
N ILE A 21 -1.63 -13.86 -2.02
CA ILE A 21 -2.56 -13.38 -0.97
C ILE A 21 -1.82 -12.43 -0.01
N ARG A 22 -0.61 -12.81 0.43
CA ARG A 22 0.20 -11.98 1.33
C ARG A 22 0.61 -10.64 0.70
N MET A 23 0.89 -10.60 -0.61
CA MET A 23 1.21 -9.35 -1.31
C MET A 23 0.06 -8.35 -1.26
N ASN A 24 -1.19 -8.82 -1.43
CA ASN A 24 -2.37 -7.95 -1.35
C ASN A 24 -2.67 -7.50 0.08
N ALA A 25 -2.39 -8.32 1.09
CA ALA A 25 -2.59 -7.95 2.49
C ALA A 25 -1.71 -6.77 2.94
N ASN A 26 -0.52 -6.62 2.35
CA ASN A 26 0.41 -5.53 2.65
C ASN A 26 0.18 -4.28 1.79
N LYS A 27 -0.85 -4.25 0.94
CA LYS A 27 -1.14 -3.06 0.15
C LYS A 27 -1.60 -1.95 1.13
N PRO A 28 -0.93 -0.77 1.14
CA PRO A 28 -1.40 0.35 1.93
C PRO A 28 -2.83 0.66 1.50
N ARG A 29 -3.78 0.67 2.44
CA ARG A 29 -5.14 1.14 2.14
C ARG A 29 -5.03 2.58 1.66
N PRO A 30 -5.77 2.97 0.60
CA PRO A 30 -5.91 4.38 0.29
C PRO A 30 -6.51 5.04 1.54
N ARG A 31 -5.69 5.81 2.22
CA ARG A 31 -6.13 6.64 3.34
C ARG A 31 -6.94 7.77 2.71
N THR A 32 -8.16 7.99 3.20
CA THR A 32 -8.86 9.23 2.92
C THR A 32 -7.94 10.33 3.43
N ILE A 33 -7.41 11.14 2.52
CA ILE A 33 -6.61 12.31 2.88
C ILE A 33 -7.54 13.20 3.70
N GLY A 34 -7.22 13.38 4.97
CA GLY A 34 -8.00 14.28 5.83
C GLY A 34 -7.82 15.72 5.36
N PRO A 35 -8.72 16.65 5.74
CA PRO A 35 -8.53 18.07 5.43
C PRO A 35 -7.14 18.59 5.83
N ASP A 36 -6.60 18.10 6.95
CA ASP A 36 -5.28 18.48 7.47
C ASP A 36 -4.10 17.92 6.65
N ASP A 37 -4.31 16.88 5.83
CA ASP A 37 -3.32 16.28 4.94
C ASP A 37 -3.52 16.74 3.47
N ASP A 38 -4.58 17.50 3.16
CA ASP A 38 -4.87 18.00 1.82
C ASP A 38 -4.19 19.37 1.60
N PRO A 39 -3.16 19.44 0.74
CA PRO A 39 -2.45 20.69 0.50
C PRO A 39 -3.37 21.78 -0.05
N ASP A 40 -4.41 21.43 -0.79
CA ASP A 40 -5.35 22.40 -1.35
C ASP A 40 -6.37 22.88 -0.31
N PHE A 41 -6.64 22.10 0.75
CA PHE A 41 -7.44 22.54 1.89
C PHE A 41 -6.64 23.47 2.80
N LEU A 42 -5.40 23.11 3.15
CA LEU A 42 -4.51 23.93 3.98
C LEU A 42 -4.27 25.32 3.39
N ARG A 43 -4.13 25.41 2.05
CA ARG A 43 -4.01 26.68 1.32
C ARG A 43 -5.22 27.60 1.45
N ARG A 44 -6.41 27.05 1.72
CA ARG A 44 -7.66 27.82 1.87
C ARG A 44 -7.83 28.37 3.28
N ILE A 45 -7.39 27.62 4.30
CA ILE A 45 -7.51 28.03 5.70
C ILE A 45 -6.36 28.93 6.16
N ASN A 46 -5.19 28.85 5.53
CA ASN A 46 -4.08 29.75 5.79
C ASN A 46 -3.65 30.49 4.51
N PRO A 47 -4.35 31.58 4.14
CA PRO A 47 -4.08 32.29 2.89
C PRO A 47 -2.72 33.00 2.83
N ARG A 48 -1.99 33.17 3.94
CA ARG A 48 -0.78 34.02 4.00
C ARG A 48 0.10 33.68 5.21
N ASP A 49 1.01 32.71 5.06
CA ASP A 49 2.24 32.64 5.87
C ASP A 49 3.52 32.76 5.00
N ASP A 50 3.38 33.05 3.71
CA ASP A 50 4.49 33.27 2.78
C ASP A 50 5.14 34.67 2.89
N HIS A 51 4.78 35.46 3.91
CA HIS A 51 5.37 36.78 4.17
C HIS A 51 6.26 36.75 5.42
N PRO A 52 7.55 37.09 5.32
CA PRO A 52 8.39 37.25 6.50
C PRO A 52 7.83 38.40 7.34
N ARG A 53 7.54 38.12 8.62
CA ARG A 53 7.23 39.17 9.59
C ARG A 53 8.53 39.89 9.93
N SER A 54 8.70 41.08 9.38
CA SER A 54 9.74 42.07 9.74
C SER A 54 9.45 42.71 11.09
#